data_AF-A0A521PVC9-F1
#
_entry.id   AF-A0A521PVC9-F1
#
_cell.length_a   1.000
_cell.length_b   1.000
_cell.length_c   1.000
_cell.angle_alpha   90.00
_cell.angle_beta   90.00
_cell.angle_gamma   90.00
#
_symmetry.space_group_name_H-M   'P 1'
#
loop_
_entity.id
_entity.type
_entity.pdbx_description
1 polymer ?
#
loop_
_entity_poly.entity_id
_entity_poly.type
_entity_poly.pdbx_seq_one_letter_code
_entity_poly.pdbx_strand_id
1 'polypeptide(L)'
;MSALRLPQHLAEPAHVDTGEANLRFDLLEEIDSAVGHTERDVERTLRALRAHDGDQRDPEERQALLDAAVEAVWRLVVQHEAGDLTDHRELIERYRIPAEVMSRIGASR
;
A
#
# COMPACT_ATOMS: atom_id res chain seq x y z
N MET A 1 33.53 -47.67 33.61
CA MET A 1 33.31 -46.23 33.38
C MET A 1 32.59 -46.08 32.05
N SER A 2 31.26 -46.21 32.03
CA SER A 2 30.47 -46.12 30.79
C SER A 2 30.37 -44.66 30.37
N ALA A 3 30.89 -44.33 29.19
CA ALA A 3 30.76 -43.00 28.60
C ALA A 3 29.29 -42.79 28.21
N LEU A 4 28.63 -41.80 28.80
CA LEU A 4 27.30 -41.36 28.39
C LEU A 4 27.44 -40.72 27.01
N ARG A 5 26.92 -41.40 25.98
CA ARG A 5 26.86 -40.87 24.61
C ARG A 5 25.60 -40.02 24.49
N LEU A 6 25.75 -38.74 24.19
CA LEU A 6 24.62 -37.83 24.00
C LEU A 6 23.79 -38.31 22.79
N PRO A 7 22.44 -38.33 22.88
CA PRO A 7 21.58 -38.67 21.75
C PRO A 7 21.85 -37.74 20.56
N GLN A 8 22.08 -38.31 19.37
CA GLN A 8 22.50 -37.57 18.16
C GLN A 8 21.50 -36.49 17.74
N HIS A 9 20.21 -36.63 18.06
CA HIS A 9 19.17 -35.64 17.76
C HIS A 9 19.26 -34.34 18.59
N LEU A 10 19.97 -34.35 19.74
CA LEU A 10 20.21 -33.12 20.53
C LEU A 10 21.41 -32.32 20.02
N ALA A 11 22.17 -32.88 19.07
CA ALA A 11 23.33 -32.26 18.45
C ALA A 11 23.04 -31.68 17.06
N GLU A 12 21.82 -31.85 16.54
CA GLU A 12 21.42 -31.21 15.29
C GLU A 12 21.12 -29.73 15.57
N PRO A 13 21.78 -28.79 14.84
CA PRO A 13 21.37 -27.40 14.89
C PRO A 13 19.91 -27.32 14.43
N ALA A 14 19.11 -26.50 15.10
CA ALA A 14 17.74 -26.22 14.66
C ALA A 14 17.76 -25.90 13.16
N HIS A 15 17.09 -26.72 12.36
CA HIS A 15 16.91 -26.44 10.94
C HIS A 15 15.98 -25.22 10.85
N VAL A 16 16.58 -24.03 10.90
CA VAL A 16 15.88 -22.80 10.59
C VAL A 16 15.63 -22.86 9.10
N ASP A 17 14.37 -22.95 8.70
CA ASP A 17 13.97 -23.01 7.29
C ASP A 17 14.29 -21.66 6.61
N THR A 18 15.56 -21.50 6.26
CA THR A 18 16.19 -20.21 5.94
C THR A 18 15.74 -19.74 4.55
N GLY A 19 15.41 -20.70 3.66
CA GLY A 19 14.88 -20.40 2.33
C GLY A 19 13.47 -19.80 2.38
N GLU A 20 12.56 -20.41 3.14
CA GLU A 20 11.20 -19.89 3.30
C GLU A 20 11.19 -18.54 4.04
N ALA A 21 12.04 -18.39 5.07
CA ALA A 21 12.15 -17.14 5.82
C ALA A 21 12.68 -15.97 4.96
N ASN A 22 13.68 -16.21 4.10
CA ASN A 22 14.22 -15.19 3.20
C ASN A 22 13.20 -14.79 2.13
N LEU A 23 12.54 -15.75 1.49
CA LEU A 23 11.49 -15.47 0.50
C LEU A 23 10.35 -14.64 1.11
N ARG A 24 9.97 -14.93 2.36
CA ARG A 24 8.93 -14.17 3.07
C ARG A 24 9.39 -12.75 3.38
N PHE A 25 10.66 -12.55 3.75
CA PHE A 25 11.23 -11.23 4.01
C PHE A 25 11.27 -10.39 2.73
N ASP A 26 11.83 -10.95 1.64
CA ASP A 26 11.95 -10.26 0.35
C ASP A 26 10.56 -9.89 -0.20
N LEU A 27 9.58 -10.79 -0.07
CA LEU A 27 8.20 -10.53 -0.45
C LEU A 27 7.57 -9.41 0.39
N LEU A 28 7.80 -9.40 1.70
CA LEU A 28 7.30 -8.33 2.59
C LEU A 28 7.95 -6.99 2.27
N GLU A 29 9.24 -6.96 1.94
CA GLU A 29 9.96 -5.75 1.51
C GLU A 29 9.42 -5.24 0.16
N GLU A 30 9.15 -6.15 -0.79
CA GLU A 30 8.55 -5.79 -2.07
C GLU A 30 7.12 -5.25 -1.90
N ILE A 31 6.31 -5.88 -1.03
CA ILE A 31 4.97 -5.40 -0.67
C ILE A 31 5.06 -4.01 -0.03
N ASP A 32 5.93 -3.80 0.95
CA ASP A 32 6.10 -2.51 1.63
C ASP A 32 6.53 -1.41 0.64
N SER A 33 7.46 -1.73 -0.26
CA SER A 33 7.91 -0.83 -1.33
C SER A 33 6.78 -0.46 -2.30
N ALA A 34 5.95 -1.43 -2.70
CA ALA A 34 4.80 -1.23 -3.58
C ALA A 34 3.68 -0.41 -2.92
N VAL A 35 3.43 -0.66 -1.63
CA VAL A 35 2.48 0.12 -0.81
C VAL A 35 2.97 1.57 -0.69
N GLY A 36 4.23 1.77 -0.31
CA GLY A 36 4.83 3.10 -0.21
C GLY A 36 4.85 3.86 -1.54
N HIS A 37 4.99 3.16 -2.68
CA HIS A 37 4.87 3.78 -4.00
C HIS A 37 3.45 4.26 -4.29
N THR A 38 2.44 3.45 -3.95
CA THR A 38 1.02 3.81 -4.11
C THR A 38 0.66 5.06 -3.32
N GLU A 39 1.04 5.11 -2.04
CA GLU A 39 0.74 6.28 -1.19
C GLU A 39 1.39 7.57 -1.72
N ARG A 40 2.66 7.48 -2.16
CA ARG A 40 3.36 8.62 -2.79
C ARG A 40 2.69 9.09 -4.07
N ASP A 41 2.16 8.18 -4.86
CA ASP A 41 1.43 8.52 -6.09
C ASP A 41 0.07 9.18 -5.81
N VAL A 42 -0.64 8.73 -4.78
CA VAL A 42 -1.86 9.41 -4.30
C VAL A 42 -1.54 10.84 -3.87
N GLU A 43 -0.51 11.04 -3.05
CA GLU A 43 -0.12 12.37 -2.62
C GLU A 43 0.25 13.29 -3.79
N ARG A 44 1.01 12.76 -4.76
CA ARG A 44 1.47 13.48 -5.96
C ARG A 44 0.30 13.93 -6.83
N THR A 45 -0.61 13.02 -7.16
CA THR A 45 -1.75 13.30 -8.05
C THR A 45 -2.76 14.25 -7.40
N LEU A 46 -3.08 14.05 -6.12
CA LEU A 46 -3.96 14.95 -5.37
C LEU A 46 -3.35 16.35 -5.19
N ARG A 47 -2.02 16.44 -5.00
CA ARG A 47 -1.33 17.74 -4.96
C ARG A 47 -1.39 18.45 -6.31
N ALA A 48 -1.18 17.74 -7.40
CA ALA A 48 -1.26 18.30 -8.75
C ALA A 48 -2.67 18.83 -9.07
N LEU A 49 -3.71 18.04 -8.77
CA LEU A 49 -5.10 18.46 -8.93
C LEU A 49 -5.43 19.73 -8.13
N ARG A 50 -5.05 19.77 -6.85
CA ARG A 50 -5.28 20.96 -5.99
C ARG A 50 -4.51 22.19 -6.46
N ALA A 51 -3.27 22.01 -6.93
CA ALA A 51 -2.47 23.11 -7.47
C ALA A 51 -3.12 23.69 -8.73
N HIS A 52 -3.64 22.82 -9.61
CA HIS A 52 -4.35 23.24 -10.81
C HIS A 52 -5.66 23.99 -10.50
N ASP A 53 -6.43 23.52 -9.52
CA ASP A 53 -7.69 24.15 -9.10
C ASP A 53 -7.49 25.56 -8.52
N GLY A 54 -6.34 25.84 -7.90
CA GLY A 54 -5.98 27.16 -7.39
C GLY A 54 -5.70 28.21 -8.48
N ASP A 55 -5.27 27.75 -9.66
CA ASP A 55 -4.78 28.61 -10.75
C ASP A 55 -5.81 28.87 -11.88
N GLN A 56 -7.04 28.34 -11.78
CA GLN A 56 -8.11 28.46 -12.80
C GLN A 56 -7.64 28.09 -14.23
N ARG A 57 -6.87 27.00 -14.35
CA ARG A 57 -6.30 26.51 -15.61
C ARG A 57 -7.28 25.68 -16.45
N ASP A 58 -6.82 25.29 -17.64
CA ASP A 58 -7.57 24.60 -18.69
C ASP A 58 -8.44 23.43 -18.17
N PRO A 59 -9.75 23.42 -18.49
CA PRO A 59 -10.64 22.31 -18.14
C PRO A 59 -10.18 20.92 -18.61
N GLU A 60 -9.50 20.82 -19.76
CA GLU A 60 -9.01 19.53 -20.28
C GLU A 60 -7.85 18.99 -19.42
N GLU A 61 -6.92 19.87 -19.05
CA GLU A 61 -5.79 19.55 -18.15
C GLU A 61 -6.31 19.15 -16.77
N ARG A 62 -7.33 19.86 -16.26
CA ARG A 62 -8.02 19.50 -15.01
C ARG A 62 -8.57 18.08 -15.04
N GLN A 63 -9.26 17.72 -16.13
CA GLN A 63 -9.90 16.42 -16.27
C GLN A 63 -8.86 15.29 -16.26
N ALA A 64 -7.73 15.46 -16.96
CA ALA A 64 -6.64 14.49 -16.93
C ALA A 64 -6.03 14.31 -15.53
N LEU A 65 -5.87 15.40 -14.78
CA LEU A 65 -5.38 15.35 -13.40
C LEU A 65 -6.39 14.67 -12.46
N LEU A 66 -7.68 14.90 -12.66
CA LEU A 66 -8.75 14.26 -11.90
C LEU A 66 -8.79 12.75 -12.18
N ASP A 67 -8.66 12.33 -13.43
CA ASP A 67 -8.62 10.91 -13.79
C ASP A 67 -7.38 10.21 -13.21
N ALA A 68 -6.22 10.87 -13.21
CA ALA A 68 -5.01 10.36 -12.56
C ALA A 68 -5.17 10.23 -11.03
N ALA A 69 -5.83 11.21 -10.39
CA ALA A 69 -6.13 11.15 -8.96
C ALA A 69 -7.12 10.02 -8.63
N VAL A 70 -8.16 9.82 -9.45
CA VAL A 70 -9.12 8.72 -9.32
C VAL A 70 -8.43 7.37 -9.39
N GLU A 71 -7.58 7.15 -10.40
CA GLU A 71 -6.83 5.89 -10.56
C GLU A 71 -5.91 5.61 -9.36
N ALA A 72 -5.16 6.61 -8.91
CA ALA A 72 -4.25 6.45 -7.77
C ALA A 72 -5.01 6.13 -6.47
N VAL A 73 -6.10 6.86 -6.20
CA VAL A 73 -6.91 6.64 -5.00
C VAL A 73 -7.63 5.30 -5.07
N TRP A 74 -8.12 4.88 -6.23
CA TRP A 74 -8.74 3.56 -6.41
C TRP A 74 -7.78 2.43 -6.04
N ARG A 75 -6.51 2.51 -6.49
CA ARG A 75 -5.47 1.52 -6.12
C ARG A 75 -5.22 1.46 -4.61
N LEU A 76 -5.24 2.61 -3.93
CA LEU A 76 -5.08 2.67 -2.48
C LEU A 76 -6.29 2.05 -1.75
N VAL A 77 -7.51 2.35 -2.20
CA VAL A 77 -8.75 1.77 -1.65
C VAL A 77 -8.75 0.25 -1.79
N VAL A 78 -8.43 -0.28 -2.98
CA VAL A 78 -8.35 -1.73 -3.21
C VAL A 78 -7.30 -2.39 -2.31
N GLN A 79 -6.14 -1.76 -2.10
CA GLN A 79 -5.12 -2.27 -1.18
C GLN A 79 -5.60 -2.31 0.27
N HIS A 80 -6.31 -1.26 0.72
CA HIS A 80 -6.90 -1.23 2.06
C HIS A 80 -7.98 -2.29 2.25
N GLU A 81 -8.88 -2.46 1.28
CA GLU A 81 -9.92 -3.49 1.32
C GLU A 81 -9.32 -4.91 1.35
N ALA A 82 -8.23 -5.15 0.61
CA ALA A 82 -7.52 -6.43 0.66
C ALA A 82 -6.87 -6.70 2.03
N GLY A 83 -6.56 -5.66 2.80
CA GLY A 83 -6.06 -5.72 4.17
C GLY A 83 -7.16 -5.77 5.26
N ASP A 84 -8.43 -5.97 4.86
CA ASP A 84 -9.62 -5.98 5.73
C ASP A 84 -9.95 -4.61 6.37
N LEU A 85 -9.44 -3.52 5.77
CA LEU A 85 -9.73 -2.14 6.16
C LEU A 85 -10.81 -1.56 5.24
N THR A 86 -12.07 -1.86 5.55
CA THR A 86 -13.25 -1.46 4.74
C THR A 86 -13.82 -0.09 5.09
N ASP A 87 -13.39 0.54 6.18
CA ASP A 87 -13.72 1.93 6.50
C ASP A 87 -12.73 2.88 5.81
N HIS A 88 -13.21 3.61 4.80
CA HIS A 88 -12.39 4.53 4.02
C HIS A 88 -12.29 5.93 4.63
N ARG A 89 -12.97 6.19 5.76
CA ARG A 89 -12.97 7.50 6.41
C ARG A 89 -11.58 7.95 6.80
N GLU A 90 -10.77 7.04 7.33
CA GLU A 90 -9.38 7.35 7.69
C GLU A 90 -8.56 7.80 6.47
N LEU A 91 -8.74 7.14 5.32
CA LEU A 91 -8.06 7.50 4.06
C LEU A 91 -8.48 8.88 3.58
N ILE A 92 -9.79 9.15 3.58
CA ILE A 92 -10.35 10.44 3.18
C ILE A 92 -9.78 11.56 4.06
N GLU A 93 -9.74 11.36 5.38
CA GLU A 93 -9.22 12.32 6.35
C GLU A 93 -7.70 12.52 6.21
N ARG A 94 -6.93 11.42 6.08
CA ARG A 94 -5.46 11.43 5.97
C ARG A 94 -4.97 12.13 4.71
N TYR A 95 -5.51 11.77 3.55
CA TYR A 95 -5.03 12.30 2.25
C TYR A 95 -5.82 13.53 1.78
N ARG A 96 -6.88 13.93 2.51
CA ARG A 96 -7.81 15.00 2.17
C ARG A 96 -8.35 14.81 0.75
N ILE A 97 -8.92 13.63 0.52
CA ILE A 97 -9.38 13.20 -0.81
C ILE A 97 -10.61 14.04 -1.20
N PRO A 98 -10.60 14.71 -2.36
CA PRO A 98 -11.77 15.47 -2.82
C PRO A 98 -12.99 14.58 -2.99
N ALA A 99 -14.17 15.09 -2.65
CA ALA A 99 -15.43 14.34 -2.78
C ALA A 99 -15.70 13.90 -4.23
N GLU A 100 -15.29 14.69 -5.23
CA GLU A 100 -15.44 14.33 -6.65
C GLU A 100 -14.63 13.08 -7.03
N VAL A 101 -13.46 12.88 -6.41
CA VAL A 101 -12.61 11.70 -6.62
C VAL A 101 -13.31 10.47 -6.04
N MET A 102 -13.74 10.54 -4.78
CA MET A 102 -14.46 9.43 -4.13
C MET A 102 -15.78 9.09 -4.82
N SER A 103 -16.49 10.10 -5.33
CA SER A 103 -17.75 9.91 -6.08
C SER A 103 -17.55 9.12 -7.37
N ARG A 104 -16.43 9.32 -8.07
CA ARG A 104 -16.10 8.59 -9.31
C ARG A 104 -15.66 7.14 -9.06
N ILE A 105 -15.07 6.88 -7.89
CA ILE A 105 -14.67 5.51 -7.49
C ILE A 105 -15.89 4.67 -7.07
N GLY A 106 -16.97 5.32 -6.61
CA GLY A 106 -18.14 4.63 -6.05
C GLY A 106 -17.93 4.17 -4.59
N ALA A 107 -16.88 4.67 -3.93
CA ALA A 107 -16.52 4.36 -2.55
C ALA A 107 -16.91 5.50 -1.58
N SER A 108 -18.09 6.07 -1.73
CA SER A 108 -18.54 7.25 -0.96
C SER A 108 -18.96 6.96 0.49
N ARG A 109 -18.52 5.86 1.09
CA ARG A 109 -18.97 5.37 2.40
C ARG A 109 -17.82 5.18 3.37
#